data_AF-A0A2G8JVT3-F1
#
_entry.id   AF-A0A2G8JVT3-F1
#
_cell.length_a   1.000
_cell.length_b   1.000
_cell.length_c   1.000
_cell.angle_alpha   90.00
_cell.angle_beta   90.00
_cell.angle_gamma   90.00
#
_symmetry.space_group_name_H-M   'P 1'
#
loop_
_entity.id
_entity.type
_entity.pdbx_description
1 polymer ?
#
loop_
_entity_poly.entity_id
_entity_poly.type
_entity_poly.pdbx_seq_one_letter_code
_entity_poly.pdbx_strand_id
1 'polypeptide(L)'
;MEHGLVASILPEWNDVYQFILEPLPKMTSSDFQAYQAASIQAANSILRTAQDMLTKAHSNEEELVALAEKMSNDYQAFSSSVRGAIASTVPKVAASIETSAQALGHACLSLVKAAGIVQSSPNDNLGKKDLVDNSRIVSDKVSAF
;
A
#
# COMPACT_ATOMS: atom_id res chain seq x y z
N MET A 1 3.16 -23.65 -14.18
CA MET A 1 3.24 -22.18 -14.06
C MET A 1 3.11 -21.91 -12.57
N GLU A 2 4.24 -21.80 -11.88
CA GLU A 2 4.27 -21.59 -10.42
C GLU A 2 3.90 -20.14 -10.15
N HIS A 3 2.62 -19.90 -9.86
CA HIS A 3 2.20 -18.61 -9.33
C HIS A 3 2.76 -18.54 -7.90
N GLY A 4 3.79 -17.73 -7.68
CA GLY A 4 4.38 -17.54 -6.34
C GLY A 4 3.31 -17.18 -5.31
N LEU A 5 3.54 -17.50 -4.03
CA LEU A 5 2.57 -17.30 -2.94
C LEU A 5 2.13 -15.83 -2.77
N VAL A 6 2.90 -14.89 -3.30
CA VAL A 6 2.51 -13.47 -3.35
C VAL A 6 1.38 -13.22 -4.38
N ALA A 7 1.32 -14.00 -5.46
CA ALA A 7 0.31 -13.85 -6.51
C ALA A 7 -1.10 -14.17 -6.01
N SER A 8 -1.26 -15.02 -4.99
CA SER A 8 -2.56 -15.32 -4.39
C SER A 8 -3.16 -14.14 -3.60
N ILE A 9 -2.37 -13.13 -3.25
CA ILE A 9 -2.82 -11.95 -2.49
C ILE A 9 -3.34 -10.85 -3.45
N LEU A 10 -2.94 -10.87 -4.72
CA LEU A 10 -3.31 -9.83 -5.70
C LEU A 10 -4.82 -9.62 -5.93
N PRO A 11 -5.69 -10.66 -5.88
CA PRO A 11 -7.14 -10.46 -5.95
C PRO A 11 -7.67 -9.62 -4.79
N GLU A 12 -7.26 -9.94 -3.56
CA GLU A 12 -7.64 -9.19 -2.35
C GLU A 12 -7.17 -7.74 -2.41
N TRP A 13 -5.97 -7.50 -2.94
CA TRP A 13 -5.45 -6.15 -3.17
C TRP A 13 -6.33 -5.31 -4.10
N ASN A 14 -6.88 -5.93 -5.15
CA ASN A 14 -7.75 -5.22 -6.07
C ASN A 14 -9.06 -4.81 -5.38
N ASP A 15 -9.62 -5.67 -4.52
CA ASP A 15 -10.81 -5.33 -3.73
C ASP A 15 -10.52 -4.17 -2.76
N VAL A 16 -9.37 -4.19 -2.07
CA VAL A 16 -8.97 -3.11 -1.16
C VAL A 16 -8.71 -1.80 -1.91
N TYR A 17 -8.16 -1.84 -3.12
CA TYR A 17 -8.00 -0.65 -3.94
C TYR A 17 -9.34 -0.03 -4.33
N GLN A 18 -10.31 -0.87 -4.74
CA GLN A 18 -11.67 -0.40 -5.07
C GLN A 18 -12.43 0.09 -3.82
N PHE A 19 -12.11 -0.44 -2.64
CA PHE A 19 -12.75 -0.06 -1.39
C PHE A 19 -12.61 1.44 -1.07
N ILE A 20 -11.48 2.08 -1.39
CA ILE A 20 -11.29 3.53 -1.19
C ILE A 20 -12.36 4.35 -1.93
N LEU A 21 -12.79 3.87 -3.10
CA LEU A 21 -13.76 4.53 -3.97
C LEU A 21 -15.21 4.34 -3.54
N GLU A 22 -15.47 3.44 -2.60
CA GLU A 22 -16.83 3.17 -2.15
C GLU A 22 -17.40 4.35 -1.35
N PRO A 23 -18.56 4.89 -1.75
CA PRO A 23 -19.14 6.07 -1.13
C PRO A 23 -19.48 5.81 0.34
N LEU A 24 -19.10 6.74 1.21
CA LEU A 24 -19.52 6.77 2.61
C LEU A 24 -20.52 7.90 2.86
N PRO A 25 -21.44 7.73 3.84
CA PRO A 25 -22.22 8.86 4.35
C PRO A 25 -21.29 9.93 4.89
N LYS A 26 -21.65 11.20 4.71
CA LYS A 26 -20.88 12.34 5.25
C LYS A 26 -20.81 12.23 6.77
N MET A 27 -19.60 12.36 7.29
CA MET A 27 -19.29 12.37 8.72
C MET A 27 -19.08 13.81 9.21
N THR A 28 -18.89 13.97 10.52
CA THR A 28 -18.70 15.30 11.10
C THR A 28 -17.28 15.78 10.88
N SER A 29 -17.10 17.10 10.70
CA SER A 29 -15.75 17.68 10.57
C SER A 29 -14.89 17.50 11.83
N SER A 30 -15.50 17.24 12.99
CA SER A 30 -14.79 16.92 14.24
C SER A 30 -14.05 15.58 14.19
N ASP A 31 -14.46 14.66 13.32
CA ASP A 31 -13.82 13.34 13.17
C ASP A 31 -12.60 13.39 12.23
N PHE A 32 -12.49 14.43 11.40
CA PHE A 32 -11.46 14.55 10.36
C PHE A 32 -10.04 14.43 10.92
N GLN A 33 -9.73 15.13 12.02
CA GLN A 33 -8.38 15.15 12.58
C GLN A 33 -7.95 13.76 13.08
N ALA A 34 -8.89 12.98 13.65
CA ALA A 34 -8.62 11.63 14.10
C ALA A 34 -8.34 10.69 12.91
N TYR A 35 -9.18 10.75 11.87
CA TYR A 35 -8.97 9.94 10.66
C TYR A 35 -7.73 10.36 9.88
N GLN A 36 -7.40 11.64 9.84
CA GLN A 36 -6.16 12.13 9.23
C GLN A 36 -4.93 11.58 9.97
N ALA A 37 -4.90 11.67 11.30
CA ALA A 37 -3.82 11.12 12.11
C ALA A 37 -3.69 9.59 11.93
N ALA A 38 -4.81 8.87 11.91
CA ALA A 38 -4.83 7.43 11.65
C ALA A 38 -4.32 7.09 10.23
N SER A 39 -4.68 7.87 9.23
CA SER A 39 -4.21 7.70 7.84
C SER A 39 -2.69 7.88 7.74
N ILE A 40 -2.14 8.90 8.40
CA ILE A 40 -0.68 9.14 8.46
C ILE A 40 0.04 8.00 9.18
N GLN A 41 -0.52 7.52 10.30
CA GLN A 41 0.06 6.39 11.04
C GLN A 41 0.08 5.12 10.17
N ALA A 42 -1.01 4.83 9.47
CA ALA A 42 -1.11 3.67 8.58
C ALA A 42 -0.15 3.80 7.37
N ALA A 43 -0.02 4.99 6.78
CA ALA A 43 0.95 5.26 5.71
C ALA A 43 2.40 5.02 6.17
N ASN A 44 2.73 5.36 7.42
CA ASN A 44 4.04 5.04 8.00
C ASN A 44 4.25 3.53 8.21
N SER A 45 3.21 2.77 8.52
CA SER A 45 3.30 1.30 8.58
C SER A 45 3.59 0.70 7.20
N ILE A 46 2.91 1.19 6.15
CA ILE A 46 3.20 0.85 4.75
C ILE A 46 4.67 1.14 4.42
N LEU A 47 5.17 2.32 4.78
CA LEU A 47 6.57 2.69 4.53
C LEU A 47 7.55 1.71 5.17
N ARG A 48 7.34 1.35 6.45
CA ARG A 48 8.20 0.38 7.14
C ARG A 48 8.19 -0.97 6.43
N THR A 49 7.02 -1.46 6.06
CA THR A 49 6.90 -2.72 5.31
C THR A 49 7.61 -2.66 3.96
N ALA A 50 7.52 -1.53 3.25
CA ALA A 50 8.22 -1.36 1.98
C ALA A 50 9.75 -1.37 2.15
N GLN A 51 10.25 -0.80 3.24
CA GLN A 51 11.67 -0.84 3.62
C GLN A 51 12.13 -2.26 3.99
N ASP A 52 11.31 -2.99 4.75
CA ASP A 52 11.59 -4.39 5.09
C ASP A 52 11.65 -5.26 3.83
N MET A 53 10.72 -5.08 2.88
CA MET A 53 10.73 -5.78 1.59
C MET A 53 12.01 -5.50 0.80
N LEU A 54 12.46 -4.25 0.76
CA LEU A 54 13.71 -3.85 0.10
C LEU A 54 14.93 -4.57 0.70
N THR A 55 15.01 -4.63 2.03
CA THR A 55 16.11 -5.32 2.73
C THR A 55 16.06 -6.83 2.48
N LYS A 56 14.87 -7.44 2.52
CA LYS A 56 14.70 -8.90 2.39
C LYS A 56 14.85 -9.39 0.96
N ALA A 57 14.54 -8.57 -0.05
CA ALA A 57 14.77 -8.92 -1.45
C ALA A 57 16.22 -9.28 -1.79
N HIS A 58 17.20 -8.87 -0.98
CA HIS A 58 18.62 -9.16 -1.19
C HIS A 58 19.19 -10.19 -0.20
N SER A 59 18.47 -10.50 0.86
CA SER A 59 19.00 -11.27 2.00
C SER A 59 18.18 -12.50 2.36
N ASN A 60 16.87 -12.50 2.12
CA ASN A 60 15.98 -13.63 2.36
C ASN A 60 14.66 -13.45 1.59
N GLU A 61 14.57 -13.98 0.37
CA GLU A 61 13.39 -13.81 -0.49
C GLU A 61 12.15 -14.54 0.02
N GLU A 62 12.31 -15.57 0.87
CA GLU A 62 11.19 -16.33 1.45
C GLU A 62 10.31 -15.46 2.37
N GLU A 63 10.92 -14.46 3.04
CA GLU A 63 10.19 -13.51 3.89
C GLU A 63 9.31 -12.53 3.11
N LEU A 64 9.50 -12.40 1.78
CA LEU A 64 8.71 -11.48 0.96
C LEU A 64 7.22 -11.84 0.92
N VAL A 65 6.86 -13.10 1.17
CA VAL A 65 5.44 -13.53 1.25
C VAL A 65 4.76 -12.89 2.46
N ALA A 66 5.34 -13.09 3.64
CA ALA A 66 4.80 -12.55 4.88
C ALA A 66 4.78 -11.01 4.85
N LEU A 67 5.77 -10.39 4.20
CA LEU A 67 5.80 -8.94 4.01
C LEU A 67 4.76 -8.44 3.01
N ALA A 68 4.46 -9.19 1.95
CA ALA A 68 3.38 -8.86 1.02
C ALA A 68 2.00 -8.96 1.68
N GLU A 69 1.78 -9.97 2.54
CA GLU A 69 0.57 -10.08 3.37
C GLU A 69 0.47 -8.91 4.35
N LYS A 70 1.57 -8.59 5.04
CA LYS A 70 1.64 -7.43 5.94
C LYS A 70 1.33 -6.13 5.20
N MET A 71 1.86 -5.96 3.99
CA MET A 71 1.60 -4.79 3.14
C MET A 71 0.10 -4.67 2.81
N SER A 72 -0.59 -5.79 2.54
CA SER A 72 -2.03 -5.81 2.30
C SER A 72 -2.81 -5.34 3.52
N ASN A 73 -2.45 -5.87 4.69
CA ASN A 73 -3.09 -5.50 5.96
C ASN A 73 -2.85 -4.02 6.32
N ASP A 74 -1.62 -3.53 6.14
CA ASP A 74 -1.28 -2.13 6.37
C ASP A 74 -2.08 -1.21 5.41
N TYR A 75 -2.25 -1.62 4.15
CA TYR A 75 -3.05 -0.87 3.18
C TYR A 75 -4.56 -0.93 3.44
N GLN A 76 -5.09 -2.03 3.98
CA GLN A 76 -6.49 -2.11 4.43
C GLN A 76 -6.78 -1.14 5.58
N ALA A 77 -5.86 -1.05 6.56
CA ALA A 77 -5.96 -0.09 7.66
C ALA A 77 -5.87 1.35 7.16
N PHE A 78 -4.96 1.62 6.22
CA PHE A 78 -4.84 2.91 5.55
C PHE A 78 -6.13 3.28 4.80
N SER A 79 -6.64 2.38 3.96
CA SER A 79 -7.84 2.58 3.15
C SER A 79 -9.05 2.91 4.03
N SER A 80 -9.23 2.18 5.12
CA SER A 80 -10.31 2.44 6.08
C SER A 80 -10.20 3.83 6.72
N SER A 81 -9.00 4.22 7.14
CA SER A 81 -8.76 5.53 7.77
C SER A 81 -8.95 6.69 6.78
N VAL A 82 -8.46 6.52 5.55
CA VAL A 82 -8.59 7.49 4.46
C VAL A 82 -10.05 7.74 4.11
N ARG A 83 -10.86 6.69 4.00
CA ARG A 83 -12.30 6.83 3.72
C ARG A 83 -13.00 7.66 4.80
N GLY A 84 -12.67 7.42 6.06
CA GLY A 84 -13.16 8.26 7.17
C GLY A 84 -12.74 9.73 7.02
N ALA A 85 -11.49 9.99 6.62
CA ALA A 85 -11.00 11.35 6.38
C ALA A 85 -11.73 12.03 5.20
N ILE A 86 -11.95 11.32 4.09
CA ILE A 86 -12.70 11.78 2.92
C ILE A 86 -14.15 12.10 3.31
N ALA A 87 -14.81 11.23 4.07
CA ALA A 87 -16.19 11.42 4.53
C ALA A 87 -16.35 12.59 5.51
N SER A 88 -15.30 12.95 6.23
CA SER A 88 -15.29 13.97 7.29
C SER A 88 -14.80 15.35 6.84
N THR A 89 -14.52 15.55 5.55
CA THR A 89 -13.89 16.79 5.05
C THR A 89 -14.65 17.45 3.91
N VAL A 90 -14.20 18.64 3.49
CA VAL A 90 -14.79 19.39 2.38
C VAL A 90 -14.36 18.79 1.03
N PRO A 91 -15.20 18.86 -0.02
CA PRO A 91 -14.96 18.15 -1.28
C PRO A 91 -13.58 18.37 -1.92
N LYS A 92 -13.04 19.59 -1.86
CA LYS A 92 -11.72 19.91 -2.39
C LYS A 92 -10.60 19.14 -1.69
N VAL A 93 -10.67 19.03 -0.36
CA VAL A 93 -9.68 18.28 0.44
C VAL A 93 -9.89 16.79 0.25
N ALA A 94 -11.14 16.33 0.21
CA ALA A 94 -11.50 14.94 -0.02
C ALA A 94 -10.92 14.41 -1.35
N ALA A 95 -11.07 15.15 -2.45
CA ALA A 95 -10.51 14.78 -3.75
C ALA A 95 -8.98 14.72 -3.76
N SER A 96 -8.32 15.61 -3.01
CA SER A 96 -6.85 15.58 -2.87
C SER A 96 -6.39 14.34 -2.10
N ILE A 97 -7.06 14.01 -0.99
CA ILE A 97 -6.76 12.82 -0.19
C ILE A 97 -6.97 11.55 -1.01
N GLU A 98 -8.09 11.46 -1.73
CA GLU A 98 -8.42 10.31 -2.60
C GLU A 98 -7.32 10.10 -3.66
N THR A 99 -6.91 11.18 -4.34
CA THR A 99 -5.85 11.12 -5.37
C THR A 99 -4.53 10.61 -4.79
N SER A 100 -4.11 11.15 -3.64
CA SER A 100 -2.87 10.71 -2.97
C SER A 100 -2.96 9.26 -2.50
N ALA A 101 -4.12 8.85 -1.96
CA ALA A 101 -4.35 7.49 -1.47
C ALA A 101 -4.36 6.45 -2.60
N GLN A 102 -4.95 6.77 -3.76
CA GLN A 102 -4.90 5.92 -4.95
C GLN A 102 -3.47 5.79 -5.49
N ALA A 103 -2.73 6.90 -5.54
CA ALA A 103 -1.33 6.88 -5.99
C ALA A 103 -0.46 6.01 -5.08
N LEU A 104 -0.66 6.07 -3.76
CA LEU A 104 0.00 5.19 -2.81
C LEU A 104 -0.42 3.72 -3.03
N GLY A 105 -1.71 3.44 -3.21
CA GLY A 105 -2.22 2.10 -3.49
C GLY A 105 -1.61 1.45 -4.73
N HIS A 106 -1.50 2.19 -5.82
CA HIS A 106 -0.84 1.73 -7.04
C HIS A 106 0.64 1.40 -6.82
N ALA A 107 1.35 2.21 -6.02
CA ALA A 107 2.74 1.96 -5.67
C ALA A 107 2.87 0.67 -4.83
N CYS A 108 2.01 0.47 -3.82
CA CYS A 108 2.00 -0.73 -3.00
C CYS A 108 1.71 -1.99 -3.83
N LEU A 109 0.71 -1.94 -4.72
CA LEU A 109 0.38 -3.05 -5.61
C LEU A 109 1.55 -3.42 -6.53
N SER A 110 2.24 -2.42 -7.08
CA SER A 110 3.39 -2.64 -7.96
C SER A 110 4.56 -3.26 -7.19
N LEU A 111 4.79 -2.83 -5.94
CA LEU A 111 5.79 -3.43 -5.06
C LEU A 111 5.47 -4.90 -4.72
N VAL A 112 4.21 -5.21 -4.39
CA VAL A 112 3.77 -6.59 -4.11
C VAL A 112 3.95 -7.48 -5.35
N LYS A 113 3.62 -6.97 -6.55
CA LYS A 113 3.88 -7.70 -7.80
C LYS A 113 5.37 -7.98 -8.00
N ALA A 114 6.24 -6.99 -7.79
CA ALA A 114 7.68 -7.15 -7.89
C ALA A 114 8.22 -8.18 -6.87
N ALA A 115 7.69 -8.19 -5.65
CA ALA A 115 8.01 -9.19 -4.64
C ALA A 115 7.63 -10.62 -5.07
N GLY A 116 6.48 -10.79 -5.72
CA GLY A 116 6.10 -12.08 -6.29
C GLY A 116 7.04 -12.57 -7.39
N ILE A 117 7.53 -11.65 -8.23
CA ILE A 117 8.56 -11.97 -9.26
C ILE A 117 9.85 -12.43 -8.57
N VAL A 118 10.38 -11.64 -7.63
CA VAL A 118 11.61 -11.97 -6.90
C VAL A 118 11.49 -13.30 -6.15
N GLN A 119 10.35 -13.58 -5.53
CA GLN A 119 10.10 -14.85 -4.87
C GLN A 119 10.12 -16.02 -5.86
N SER A 120 9.46 -15.87 -7.01
CA SER A 120 9.39 -16.93 -8.04
C SER A 120 10.72 -17.13 -8.77
N SER A 121 11.60 -16.12 -8.78
CA SER A 121 12.88 -16.13 -9.49
C SER A 121 13.94 -15.36 -8.67
N PRO A 122 14.49 -15.94 -7.59
CA PRO A 122 15.41 -15.23 -6.67
C PRO A 122 16.73 -14.76 -7.31
N ASN A 123 17.10 -15.32 -8.46
CA ASN A 123 18.29 -14.92 -9.21
C ASN A 123 17.99 -13.87 -10.30
N ASP A 124 16.75 -13.42 -10.42
CA ASP A 124 16.37 -12.37 -11.37
C ASP A 124 16.75 -10.98 -10.83
N ASN A 125 17.87 -10.47 -11.34
CA ASN A 125 18.36 -9.13 -10.99
C ASN A 125 17.42 -8.02 -11.47
N LEU A 126 16.63 -8.24 -12.54
CA LEU A 126 15.67 -7.25 -13.01
C LEU A 126 14.51 -7.13 -12.02
N GLY A 127 13.92 -8.25 -11.60
CA GLY A 127 12.90 -8.28 -10.54
C GLY A 127 13.36 -7.65 -9.23
N LYS A 128 14.61 -7.88 -8.80
CA LYS A 128 15.18 -7.23 -7.61
C LYS A 128 15.29 -5.71 -7.77
N LYS A 129 15.73 -5.24 -8.94
CA LYS A 129 15.78 -3.82 -9.26
C LYS A 129 14.39 -3.19 -9.25
N ASP A 130 13.42 -3.84 -9.88
CA ASP A 130 12.04 -3.36 -9.92
C ASP A 130 11.45 -3.27 -8.51
N LEU A 131 11.75 -4.23 -7.62
CA LEU A 131 11.35 -4.17 -6.22
C LEU A 131 11.96 -2.95 -5.50
N VAL A 132 13.24 -2.68 -5.72
CA VAL A 132 13.93 -1.50 -5.16
C VAL A 132 13.26 -0.20 -5.61
N ASP A 133 13.01 -0.08 -6.92
CA ASP A 133 12.42 1.12 -7.50
C ASP A 133 10.98 1.32 -7.01
N ASN A 134 10.18 0.25 -6.93
CA ASN A 134 8.83 0.32 -6.37
C ASN A 134 8.81 0.66 -4.88
N SER A 135 9.75 0.15 -4.08
CA SER A 135 9.88 0.50 -2.66
C SER A 135 10.16 1.99 -2.47
N ARG A 136 11.02 2.57 -3.31
CA ARG A 136 11.28 4.03 -3.32
C ARG A 136 10.05 4.83 -3.71
N ILE A 137 9.31 4.40 -4.73
CA ILE A 137 8.07 5.06 -5.13
C ILE A 137 7.07 5.07 -3.97
N VAL A 138 6.91 3.95 -3.24
CA VAL A 138 6.06 3.92 -2.04
C VAL A 138 6.51 4.95 -1.01
N SER A 139 7.82 5.06 -0.75
CA SER A 139 8.38 6.06 0.17
C SER A 139 8.08 7.49 -0.25
N ASP A 140 8.21 7.80 -1.54
CA ASP A 140 7.91 9.13 -2.08
C ASP A 140 6.41 9.45 -1.95
N LYS A 141 5.53 8.47 -2.19
CA LYS A 141 4.08 8.64 -2.04
C LYS A 141 3.66 8.83 -0.58
N VAL A 142 4.25 8.10 0.36
CA VAL A 142 3.97 8.30 1.80
C VAL A 142 4.45 9.67 2.26
N SER A 143 5.60 10.14 1.76
CA SER A 143 6.15 11.46 2.13
C SER A 143 5.33 12.63 1.57
N ALA A 144 4.61 12.39 0.47
CA ALA A 144 3.74 13.37 -0.18
C ALA A 144 2.27 13.29 0.26
N PHE A 145 1.93 12.35 1.15
CA PHE A 145 0.59 12.15 1.70
C PHE A 145 0.35 13.07 2.91
#